data_AF-A0A6I1ZP54-F1
#
_entry.id   AF-A0A6I1ZP54-F1
#
_cell.length_a   1.000
_cell.length_b   1.000
_cell.length_c   1.000
_cell.angle_alpha   90.00
_cell.angle_beta   90.00
_cell.angle_gamma   90.00
#
_symmetry.space_group_name_H-M   'P 1'
#
loop_
_entity.id
_entity.type
_entity.pdbx_description
1 polymer ?
#
loop_
_entity_poly.entity_id
_entity_poly.type
_entity_poly.pdbx_seq_one_letter_code
_entity_poly.pdbx_strand_id
1 'polypeptide(L)'
;MFTRLYMERYGLTERELALVAVKDHKNGALNPYAHVRIPVTIEAIHDGEDAPVVNNYIAEPVRLYSTCPVSDGAASLILCALDSPQMKYFTQKEPILISGIGAATDTHCIHHRRDPLELKAVRLGAE
;
A
#
# COMPACT_ATOMS: atom_id res chain seq x y z
N MET A 1 -10.63 -6.22 -13.38
CA MET A 1 -9.96 -6.26 -14.71
C MET A 1 -8.45 -6.49 -14.58
N PHE A 2 -7.66 -5.54 -14.06
CA PHE A 2 -6.19 -5.68 -14.02
C PHE A 2 -5.69 -6.86 -13.19
N THR A 3 -6.31 -7.12 -12.03
CA THR A 3 -5.96 -8.29 -11.22
C THR A 3 -6.13 -9.59 -12.01
N ARG A 4 -7.25 -9.76 -12.74
CA ARG A 4 -7.46 -10.93 -13.62
C ARG A 4 -6.41 -11.00 -14.73
N LEU A 5 -6.14 -9.89 -15.41
CA LEU A 5 -5.11 -9.84 -16.44
C LEU A 5 -3.72 -10.22 -15.90
N TYR A 6 -3.40 -9.81 -14.67
CA TYR A 6 -2.15 -10.18 -13.99
C TYR A 6 -2.12 -11.66 -13.63
N MET A 7 -3.24 -12.21 -13.13
CA MET A 7 -3.39 -13.64 -12.85
C MET A 7 -3.26 -14.48 -14.12
N GLU A 8 -3.89 -14.08 -15.22
CA GLU A 8 -3.80 -14.76 -16.52
C GLU A 8 -2.37 -14.72 -17.09
N ARG A 9 -1.68 -13.58 -16.98
CA ARG A 9 -0.33 -13.41 -17.55
C ARG A 9 0.76 -14.09 -16.71
N TYR A 10 0.65 -14.04 -15.38
CA TYR A 10 1.73 -14.45 -14.48
C TYR A 10 1.37 -15.62 -13.55
N GLY A 11 0.15 -16.16 -13.63
CA GLY A 11 -0.27 -17.32 -12.84
C GLY A 11 -0.56 -17.01 -11.37
N LEU A 12 -0.79 -15.74 -11.02
CA LEU A 12 -1.13 -15.33 -9.65
C LEU A 12 -2.44 -16.01 -9.20
N THR A 13 -2.47 -16.49 -7.98
CA THR A 13 -3.64 -17.12 -7.35
C THR A 13 -4.36 -16.18 -6.38
N GLU A 14 -5.64 -16.43 -6.10
CA GLU A 14 -6.37 -15.68 -5.06
C GLU A 14 -5.77 -15.86 -3.67
N ARG A 15 -5.20 -17.04 -3.40
CA ARG A 15 -4.51 -17.30 -2.14
C ARG A 15 -3.31 -16.37 -1.97
N GLU A 16 -2.54 -16.15 -3.03
CA GLU A 16 -1.41 -15.21 -3.02
C GLU A 16 -1.86 -13.75 -2.85
N LEU A 17 -3.00 -13.37 -3.43
CA LEU A 17 -3.62 -12.06 -3.15
C LEU A 17 -4.00 -11.91 -1.66
N ALA A 18 -4.57 -12.96 -1.06
CA ALA A 18 -4.94 -12.96 0.35
C ALA A 18 -3.72 -12.89 1.29
N LEU A 19 -2.57 -13.47 0.91
CA LEU A 19 -1.34 -13.37 1.69
C LEU A 19 -0.84 -11.92 1.84
N VAL A 20 -1.11 -11.04 0.87
CA VAL A 20 -0.80 -9.61 0.98
C VAL A 20 -1.58 -9.00 2.15
N ALA A 21 -2.87 -9.30 2.25
CA ALA A 21 -3.72 -8.83 3.35
C ALA A 21 -3.27 -9.37 4.71
N VAL A 22 -2.91 -10.66 4.81
CA VAL A 22 -2.36 -11.24 6.06
C VAL A 22 -1.13 -10.47 6.53
N LYS A 23 -0.19 -10.19 5.61
CA LYS A 23 1.03 -9.43 5.89
C LYS A 23 0.71 -7.98 6.31
N ASP A 24 -0.21 -7.32 5.62
CA ASP A 24 -0.58 -5.93 5.92
C ASP A 24 -1.30 -5.81 7.28
N HIS A 25 -2.22 -6.71 7.59
CA HIS A 25 -2.90 -6.76 8.89
C HIS A 25 -1.95 -7.08 10.05
N LYS A 26 -0.97 -7.96 9.83
CA LYS A 26 0.10 -8.22 10.81
C LYS A 26 0.90 -6.95 11.10
N ASN A 27 1.29 -6.19 10.08
CA ASN A 27 2.00 -4.93 10.25
C ASN A 27 1.12 -3.86 10.92
N GLY A 28 -0.16 -3.79 10.55
CA GLY A 28 -1.15 -2.89 11.16
C GLY A 28 -1.34 -3.14 12.65
N ALA A 29 -1.41 -4.41 13.08
CA ALA A 29 -1.53 -4.77 14.49
C ALA A 29 -0.36 -4.27 15.37
N LEU A 30 0.85 -4.19 14.78
CA LEU A 30 2.06 -3.70 15.46
C LEU A 30 2.16 -2.17 15.49
N ASN A 31 1.41 -1.46 14.65
CA ASN A 31 1.46 -0.01 14.58
C ASN A 31 0.46 0.62 15.58
N PRO A 32 0.93 1.40 16.58
CA PRO A 32 0.04 2.05 17.54
C PRO A 32 -0.91 3.09 16.91
N TYR A 33 -0.58 3.61 15.72
CA TYR A 33 -1.36 4.61 15.00
C TYR A 33 -2.31 4.01 13.96
N ALA A 34 -2.28 2.69 13.74
CA ALA A 34 -3.20 2.07 12.79
C ALA A 34 -4.64 2.10 13.33
N HIS A 35 -5.60 2.44 12.47
CA HIS A 35 -7.04 2.38 12.78
C HIS A 35 -7.48 0.92 12.97
N VAL A 36 -7.06 0.02 12.07
CA VAL A 36 -7.31 -1.43 12.18
C VAL A 36 -6.06 -2.11 12.72
N ARG A 37 -6.17 -2.68 13.91
CA ARG A 37 -5.07 -3.36 14.63
C ARG A 37 -5.32 -4.85 14.85
N ILE A 38 -6.11 -5.45 13.96
CA ILE A 38 -6.54 -6.83 14.05
C ILE A 38 -5.73 -7.67 13.06
N PRO A 39 -4.86 -8.59 13.53
CA PRO A 39 -4.19 -9.54 12.66
C PRO A 39 -5.22 -10.55 12.13
N VAL A 40 -4.95 -11.10 10.95
CA VAL A 40 -5.77 -12.18 10.35
C VAL A 40 -4.88 -13.30 9.86
N THR A 41 -5.45 -14.50 9.71
CA THR A 41 -4.75 -15.67 9.17
C THR A 41 -5.29 -16.02 7.79
N ILE A 42 -4.50 -16.75 7.00
CA ILE A 42 -4.90 -17.17 5.65
C ILE A 42 -6.09 -18.13 5.68
N GLU A 43 -6.19 -18.95 6.73
CA GLU A 43 -7.31 -19.85 6.96
C GLU A 43 -8.61 -19.06 7.17
N ALA A 44 -8.57 -17.98 7.94
CA ALA A 44 -9.76 -17.18 8.22
C ALA A 44 -10.29 -16.41 7.00
N ILE A 45 -9.40 -15.94 6.12
CA ILE A 45 -9.78 -15.03 5.02
C ILE A 45 -9.76 -15.67 3.63
N HIS A 46 -9.27 -16.90 3.48
CA HIS A 46 -9.20 -17.58 2.19
C HIS A 46 -9.43 -19.11 2.27
N ASP A 47 -8.67 -19.85 3.09
CA ASP A 47 -8.65 -21.32 3.02
C ASP A 47 -9.83 -22.00 3.76
N GLY A 48 -10.49 -21.29 4.70
CA GLY A 48 -11.57 -21.83 5.53
C GLY A 48 -12.97 -21.75 4.92
N GLU A 49 -13.89 -22.57 5.41
CA GLU A 49 -15.27 -22.67 4.89
C GLU A 49 -16.05 -21.35 5.01
N ASP A 50 -15.81 -20.59 6.10
CA ASP A 50 -16.46 -19.29 6.33
C ASP A 50 -15.75 -18.12 5.62
N ALA A 51 -14.60 -18.36 4.98
CA ALA A 51 -13.82 -17.31 4.32
C ALA A 51 -14.61 -16.50 3.27
N PRO A 52 -15.50 -17.09 2.44
CA PRO A 52 -16.31 -16.32 1.51
C PRO A 52 -17.32 -15.36 2.17
N VAL A 53 -17.71 -15.64 3.42
CA VAL A 53 -18.63 -14.78 4.20
C VAL A 53 -17.84 -13.66 4.88
N VAL A 54 -16.70 -13.99 5.50
CA VAL A 54 -15.85 -13.03 6.21
C VAL A 54 -15.11 -12.10 5.24
N ASN A 55 -14.64 -12.65 4.11
CA ASN A 55 -13.83 -11.97 3.10
C ASN A 55 -14.49 -12.12 1.72
N ASN A 56 -15.70 -11.58 1.59
CA ASN A 56 -16.49 -11.63 0.37
C ASN A 56 -15.85 -10.83 -0.77
N TYR A 57 -16.22 -11.15 -2.01
CA TYR A 57 -15.83 -10.34 -3.15
C TYR A 57 -16.44 -8.94 -3.08
N ILE A 58 -15.61 -7.94 -3.35
CA ILE A 58 -16.03 -6.57 -3.63
C ILE A 58 -16.04 -6.35 -5.14
N ALA A 59 -15.01 -6.83 -5.83
CA ALA A 59 -14.91 -6.83 -7.28
C ALA A 59 -14.02 -8.00 -7.72
N GLU A 60 -14.64 -9.16 -7.95
CA GLU A 60 -13.95 -10.42 -8.25
C GLU A 60 -12.75 -10.24 -9.22
N PRO A 61 -11.53 -10.65 -8.84
CA PRO A 61 -11.16 -11.50 -7.70
C PRO A 61 -10.77 -10.74 -6.42
N VAL A 62 -10.99 -9.43 -6.36
CA VAL A 62 -10.64 -8.59 -5.19
C VAL A 62 -11.69 -8.76 -4.09
N ARG A 63 -11.23 -9.07 -2.88
CA ARG A 63 -12.06 -9.32 -1.69
C ARG A 63 -11.94 -8.20 -0.66
N LEU A 64 -12.84 -8.19 0.33
CA LEU A 64 -12.96 -7.14 1.35
C LEU A 64 -11.63 -6.81 2.04
N TYR A 65 -10.89 -7.82 2.50
CA TYR A 65 -9.62 -7.65 3.21
C TYR A 65 -8.47 -7.17 2.30
N SER A 66 -8.66 -7.14 0.99
CA SER A 66 -7.73 -6.53 0.03
C SER A 66 -8.02 -5.04 -0.20
N THR A 67 -9.02 -4.46 0.48
CA THR A 67 -9.40 -3.05 0.33
C THR A 67 -8.96 -2.22 1.52
N CYS A 68 -8.65 -0.95 1.28
CA CYS A 68 -8.25 -0.04 2.35
C CYS A 68 -9.44 0.32 3.26
N PRO A 69 -9.27 0.36 4.60
CA PRO A 69 -10.31 0.82 5.49
C PRO A 69 -10.51 2.34 5.35
N VAL A 70 -11.76 2.77 5.42
CA VAL A 70 -12.09 4.21 5.53
C VAL A 70 -11.62 4.69 6.91
N SER A 71 -10.77 5.72 6.92
CA SER A 71 -10.11 6.21 8.13
C SER A 71 -9.91 7.73 8.07
N ASP A 72 -9.95 8.38 9.23
CA ASP A 72 -9.60 9.79 9.39
C ASP A 72 -8.24 9.93 10.10
N GLY A 73 -7.42 10.89 9.68
CA GLY A 73 -6.12 11.14 10.30
C GLY A 73 -5.34 12.29 9.66
N ALA A 74 -4.33 12.79 10.37
CA ALA A 74 -3.43 13.84 9.89
C ALA A 74 -1.98 13.56 10.35
N ALA A 75 -1.02 14.01 9.54
CA ALA A 75 0.40 13.99 9.86
C ALA A 75 1.05 15.28 9.35
N SER A 76 2.14 15.72 9.99
CA SER A 76 2.91 16.90 9.57
C SER A 76 4.40 16.64 9.64
N LEU A 77 5.15 17.30 8.76
CA LEU A 77 6.60 17.32 8.73
C LEU A 77 7.06 18.78 8.68
N ILE A 78 8.15 19.09 9.38
CA ILE A 78 8.80 20.39 9.31
C ILE A 78 10.09 20.20 8.50
N LEU A 79 10.16 20.88 7.35
CA LEU A 79 11.34 20.88 6.50
C LEU A 79 12.13 22.17 6.75
N CYS A 80 13.45 22.03 6.86
CA CYS A 80 14.36 23.14 7.08
C CYS A 80 15.66 22.88 6.32
N ALA A 81 16.26 23.94 5.77
CA ALA A 81 17.61 23.85 5.23
C ALA A 81 18.60 23.67 6.39
N LEU A 82 19.67 22.87 6.20
CA LEU A 82 20.60 22.53 7.27
C LEU A 82 21.44 23.74 7.73
N ASP A 83 21.65 24.72 6.86
CA ASP A 83 22.38 25.98 7.10
C ASP A 83 21.48 27.11 7.65
N SER A 84 20.19 26.84 7.84
CA SER A 84 19.24 27.81 8.34
C SER A 84 19.54 28.20 9.81
N PRO A 85 19.49 29.49 10.18
CA PRO A 85 19.66 29.91 11.58
C PRO A 85 18.52 29.43 12.49
N GLN A 86 17.40 28.98 11.92
CA GLN A 86 16.29 28.36 12.65
C GLN A 86 16.63 26.94 13.13
N MET A 87 17.69 26.29 12.60
CA MET A 87 18.15 24.98 13.06
C MET A 87 18.46 24.93 14.56
N LYS A 88 18.83 26.07 15.15
CA LYS A 88 19.03 26.21 16.60
C LYS A 88 17.80 25.85 17.44
N TYR A 89 16.60 25.87 16.86
CA TYR A 89 15.36 25.51 17.55
C TYR A 89 15.07 23.99 17.53
N PHE A 90 15.76 23.21 16.70
CA PHE A 90 15.54 21.77 16.54
C PHE A 90 16.66 20.95 17.20
N THR A 91 16.77 21.04 18.54
CA THR A 91 17.86 20.40 19.31
C THR A 91 17.52 19.04 19.92
N GLN A 92 16.23 18.67 19.97
CA GLN A 92 15.77 17.47 20.67
C GLN A 92 16.04 16.17 19.90
N LYS A 93 16.14 16.24 18.57
CA LYS A 93 16.40 15.09 17.70
C LYS A 93 17.32 15.52 16.58
N GLU A 94 18.20 14.61 16.17
CA GLU A 94 19.04 14.82 15.00
C GLU A 94 18.16 14.97 13.74
N PRO A 95 18.41 15.98 12.89
CA PRO A 95 17.68 16.15 11.64
C PRO A 95 17.91 14.97 10.70
N ILE A 96 16.85 14.54 10.01
CA ILE A 96 16.95 13.50 8.98
C ILE A 96 17.22 14.17 7.62
N LEU A 97 18.31 13.80 6.96
CA LEU A 97 18.65 14.30 5.63
C LEU A 97 17.88 13.54 4.55
N ILE A 98 17.24 14.29 3.64
CA ILE A 98 16.60 13.73 2.46
C ILE A 98 17.69 13.48 1.41
N SER A 99 17.99 12.20 1.15
CA SER A 99 19.04 11.81 0.20
C SER A 99 18.66 12.06 -1.26
N GLY A 100 17.36 12.07 -1.58
CA GLY A 100 16.86 12.32 -2.93
C GLY A 100 15.33 12.29 -2.99
N ILE A 101 14.77 12.91 -4.03
CA ILE A 101 13.34 12.89 -4.34
C ILE A 101 13.19 12.62 -5.83
N GLY A 102 12.56 11.52 -6.19
CA GLY A 102 12.16 11.19 -7.56
C GLY A 102 10.66 11.32 -7.73
N ALA A 103 10.23 11.83 -8.89
CA ALA A 103 8.81 11.95 -9.22
C ALA A 103 8.60 11.76 -10.72
N ALA A 104 7.55 11.02 -11.07
CA ALA A 104 7.11 10.84 -12.44
C ALA A 104 5.58 10.73 -12.49
N THR A 105 5.02 11.07 -13.64
CA THR A 105 3.58 11.01 -13.91
C THR A 105 3.32 10.12 -15.12
N ASP A 106 2.22 9.37 -15.10
CA ASP A 106 1.79 8.52 -16.21
C ASP A 106 0.48 9.03 -16.84
N THR A 107 0.02 8.37 -17.90
CA THR A 107 -1.29 8.65 -18.49
C THR A 107 -2.39 8.46 -17.46
N HIS A 108 -3.26 9.48 -17.32
CA HIS A 108 -4.42 9.43 -16.44
C HIS A 108 -5.38 8.29 -16.81
N CYS A 109 -5.75 8.21 -18.09
CA CYS A 109 -6.62 7.16 -18.62
C CYS A 109 -5.84 5.85 -18.78
N ILE A 110 -6.21 4.82 -18.04
CA ILE A 110 -5.46 3.55 -18.00
C ILE A 110 -5.45 2.84 -19.37
N HIS A 111 -6.50 3.00 -20.18
CA HIS A 111 -6.58 2.42 -21.53
C HIS A 111 -5.60 3.05 -22.54
N HIS A 112 -5.00 4.20 -22.22
CA HIS A 112 -3.93 4.79 -23.02
C HIS A 112 -2.54 4.23 -22.68
N ARG A 113 -2.42 3.41 -21.61
CA ARG A 113 -1.16 2.76 -21.29
C ARG A 113 -0.84 1.71 -22.33
N ARG A 114 0.43 1.66 -22.74
CA ARG A 114 0.94 0.62 -23.66
C ARG A 114 0.78 -0.78 -23.08
N ASP A 115 1.06 -0.94 -21.79
CA ASP A 115 0.76 -2.13 -21.03
C ASP A 115 0.02 -1.74 -19.74
N PRO A 116 -1.25 -2.15 -19.55
CA PRO A 116 -2.00 -1.81 -18.34
C PRO A 116 -1.45 -2.46 -17.07
N LEU A 117 -0.59 -3.50 -17.18
CA LEU A 117 0.07 -4.12 -16.02
C LEU A 117 1.39 -3.42 -15.64
N GLU A 118 1.89 -2.50 -16.46
CA GLU A 118 3.10 -1.76 -16.15
C GLU A 118 2.77 -0.46 -15.39
N LEU A 119 3.43 -0.25 -14.25
CA LEU A 119 3.40 1.01 -13.50
C LEU A 119 4.61 1.87 -13.90
N LYS A 120 4.63 2.37 -15.13
CA LYS A 120 5.80 3.06 -15.71
C LYS A 120 6.26 4.25 -14.88
N ALA A 121 5.33 5.09 -14.41
CA ALA A 121 5.70 6.22 -13.55
C ALA A 121 6.33 5.78 -12.21
N VAL A 122 5.89 4.66 -11.63
CA VAL A 122 6.51 4.14 -10.40
C VAL A 122 7.96 3.73 -10.65
N ARG A 123 8.23 3.06 -11.78
CA ARG A 123 9.58 2.68 -12.20
C ARG A 123 10.48 3.92 -12.41
N LEU A 124 10.02 4.87 -13.22
CA LEU A 124 10.79 6.09 -13.51
C LEU A 124 11.02 6.98 -12.29
N GLY A 125 10.09 7.01 -11.35
CA GLY A 125 10.24 7.78 -10.11
C GLY A 125 11.21 7.16 -9.10
N ALA A 126 11.63 5.90 -9.32
CA ALA A 126 12.56 5.18 -8.47
C ALA A 126 14.00 5.11 -9.04
N GLU A 127 14.19 5.51 -10.30
CA GLU A 127 15.50 5.68 -10.96
C GLU A 127 16.14 7.03 -10.55
#